data_AF-A0A7J4KLD5-F1
#
_entry.id   AF-A0A7J4KLD5-F1
#
_cell.length_a   1.000
_cell.length_b   1.000
_cell.length_c   1.000
_cell.angle_alpha   90.00
_cell.angle_beta   90.00
_cell.angle_gamma   90.00
#
_symmetry.space_group_name_H-M   'P 1'
#
loop_
_entity.id
_entity.type
_entity.pdbx_description
1 polymer ?
#
loop_
_entity_poly.entity_id
_entity_poly.type
_entity_poly.pdbx_seq_one_letter_code
_entity_poly.pdbx_strand_id
1 'polypeptide(L)' 'MDNAEELMKKATKHGKSKKWFYIHLACYLVVNIGMIAYWWTKTDLSGLLAIMSGSVFGWGVGIVAHFIGVFYTSSDK' A
#
# COMPACT_ATOMS: atom_id res chain seq x y z
N MET A 1 -30.43 -18.36 13.61
CA MET A 1 -29.05 -18.85 13.37
C MET A 1 -28.33 -18.02 12.30
N ASP A 2 -29.06 -17.17 11.58
CA ASP A 2 -28.59 -16.41 10.41
C ASP A 2 -27.64 -15.25 10.77
N ASN A 3 -27.75 -14.73 12.00
CA ASN A 3 -26.98 -13.57 12.45
C ASN A 3 -25.48 -13.91 12.69
N ALA A 4 -25.17 -15.13 13.13
CA ALA A 4 -23.79 -15.55 13.39
C ALA A 4 -23.01 -15.78 12.09
N GLU A 5 -23.64 -16.34 11.06
CA GLU A 5 -23.00 -16.60 9.78
C GLU A 5 -22.70 -15.30 9.01
N GLU A 6 -23.62 -14.33 9.05
CA GLU A 6 -23.45 -12.99 8.49
C GLU A 6 -22.27 -12.23 9.14
N LEU A 7 -22.17 -12.29 10.48
CA LEU A 7 -21.07 -11.70 11.24
C LEU A 7 -19.72 -12.35 10.91
N MET A 8 -19.68 -13.68 10.78
CA MET A 8 -18.46 -14.40 10.42
C MET A 8 -17.99 -14.05 9.00
N LYS A 9 -18.93 -13.96 8.04
CA LYS A 9 -18.62 -13.55 6.65
C LYS A 9 -18.10 -12.11 6.57
N LYS A 10 -18.69 -11.16 7.31
CA LYS A 10 -18.16 -9.78 7.39
C LYS A 10 -16.75 -9.73 7.99
N ALA A 11 -16.51 -10.48 9.07
CA ALA A 11 -15.19 -10.57 9.70
C ALA A 11 -14.11 -11.14 8.77
N THR A 12 -14.43 -12.20 8.01
CA THR A 12 -13.46 -12.80 7.07
C THR A 12 -13.18 -11.90 5.87
N LYS A 13 -14.21 -11.21 5.35
CA LYS A 13 -14.07 -10.33 4.18
C LYS A 13 -13.17 -9.13 4.48
N HIS A 14 -13.27 -8.56 5.68
CA HIS A 14 -12.36 -7.49 6.13
C HIS A 14 -10.91 -7.96 6.31
N GLY A 15 -10.69 -9.21 6.73
CA GLY A 15 -9.34 -9.77 6.87
C GLY A 15 -8.60 -9.90 5.53
N LYS A 16 -9.33 -10.25 4.46
CA LYS A 16 -8.73 -10.49 3.14
C LYS A 16 -8.34 -9.20 2.42
N SER A 17 -9.20 -8.18 2.47
CA SER A 17 -8.95 -6.85 1.86
C SER A 17 -7.71 -6.17 2.43
N LYS A 18 -7.51 -6.28 3.75
CA LYS A 18 -6.31 -5.74 4.42
C LYS A 18 -5.03 -6.44 3.95
N LYS A 19 -5.08 -7.75 3.71
CA LYS A 19 -3.91 -8.55 3.31
C LYS A 19 -3.34 -8.10 1.96
N TRP A 20 -4.20 -7.78 0.98
CA TRP A 20 -3.76 -7.27 -0.32
C TRP A 20 -3.20 -5.85 -0.25
N PHE A 21 -3.72 -4.99 0.65
CA PHE A 21 -3.12 -3.69 0.92
C PHE A 21 -1.69 -3.82 1.49
N TYR A 22 -1.49 -4.71 2.47
CA TYR A 22 -0.16 -4.93 3.06
C TYR A 22 0.87 -5.41 2.04
N ILE A 23 0.48 -6.22 1.05
CA ILE A 23 1.39 -6.65 -0.03
C ILE A 23 1.84 -5.46 -0.88
N HIS A 24 0.92 -4.58 -1.26
CA HIS A 24 1.26 -3.37 -2.04
C HIS A 24 2.16 -2.43 -1.22
N LEU A 25 1.83 -2.22 0.05
CA LEU A 25 2.64 -1.41 0.97
C LEU A 25 4.05 -2.01 1.17
N ALA A 26 4.15 -3.32 1.37
CA ALA A 26 5.42 -4.01 1.53
C ALA A 26 6.28 -3.92 0.24
N CYS A 27 5.68 -4.14 -0.92
CA CYS A 27 6.37 -4.03 -2.20
C CYS A 27 6.89 -2.60 -2.41
N TYR A 28 6.07 -1.58 -2.12
CA TYR A 28 6.49 -0.19 -2.19
C TYR A 28 7.63 0.14 -1.24
N LEU A 29 7.57 -0.30 0.03
CA LEU A 29 8.66 -0.09 0.97
C LEU A 29 9.95 -0.77 0.50
N VAL A 30 9.89 -2.02 0.04
CA VAL A 30 11.05 -2.76 -0.45
C VAL A 30 11.68 -2.07 -1.67
N VAL A 31 10.87 -1.66 -2.65
CA VAL A 31 11.35 -0.99 -3.86
C VAL A 31 11.95 0.37 -3.55
N ASN A 32 11.29 1.18 -2.71
CA ASN A 32 11.79 2.52 -2.33
C ASN A 32 13.07 2.44 -1.49
N ILE A 33 13.14 1.53 -0.52
CA ILE A 33 14.35 1.29 0.27
C ILE A 33 15.48 0.79 -0.63
N GLY A 34 15.19 -0.12 -1.56
CA GLY A 34 16.16 -0.61 -2.54
C GLY A 34 16.69 0.50 -3.45
N MET A 35 15.81 1.40 -3.91
CA MET A 35 16.21 2.57 -4.71
C MET A 35 17.07 3.56 -3.90
N ILE A 36 16.71 3.83 -2.65
CA ILE A 36 17.51 4.70 -1.75
C ILE A 36 18.88 4.06 -1.45
N ALA A 37 18.91 2.76 -1.19
CA ALA A 37 20.16 2.02 -0.95
C ALA A 37 21.06 2.00 -2.18
N TYR A 38 20.49 1.77 -3.37
CA TYR A 38 21.23 1.88 -4.63
C TYR A 38 21.75 3.31 -4.86
N TRP A 39 20.90 4.31 -4.60
CA TRP A 39 21.29 5.72 -4.70
C TRP A 39 22.44 6.09 -3.76
N TRP A 40 22.47 5.57 -2.54
CA TRP A 40 23.55 5.79 -1.57
C TRP A 40 24.93 5.39 -2.14
N THR A 41 24.97 4.43 -3.06
CA THR A 41 26.23 4.03 -3.72
C THR A 41 26.66 4.94 -4.88
N LYS A 42 25.75 5.76 -5.40
CA LYS A 42 25.96 6.62 -6.58
C LYS A 42 26.07 8.11 -6.26
N THR A 43 25.53 8.58 -5.12
CA THR A 43 25.65 9.96 -4.60
C THR A 43 25.29 11.08 -5.59
N ASP A 44 24.34 10.83 -6.49
CA ASP A 44 23.92 11.82 -7.51
C ASP A 44 22.58 12.47 -7.16
N LEU A 45 22.57 13.77 -6.84
CA LEU A 45 21.38 14.48 -6.39
C LEU A 45 20.22 14.44 -7.41
N SER A 46 20.53 14.34 -8.71
CA SER A 46 19.53 14.25 -9.78
C SER A 46 18.75 12.93 -9.71
N GLY A 47 19.44 11.82 -9.46
CA GLY A 47 18.82 10.52 -9.22
C GLY A 47 17.86 10.50 -8.02
N LEU A 48 18.16 11.24 -6.94
CA LEU A 48 17.29 11.30 -5.76
C LEU A 48 15.97 12.01 -6.06
N LEU A 49 16.04 13.13 -6.78
CA LEU A 49 14.85 13.89 -7.18
C LEU A 49 13.96 13.08 -8.14
N ALA A 50 14.54 12.31 -9.06
CA ALA A 50 13.79 11.42 -9.95
C ALA A 50 13.09 10.28 -9.17
N ILE A 51 13.76 9.69 -8.17
CA ILE A 51 13.19 8.65 -7.30
C ILE A 51 12.04 9.22 -6.45
N MET A 52 12.24 10.39 -5.84
CA MET A 52 11.21 11.03 -5.02
C MET A 52 10.00 11.50 -5.84
N SER A 53 10.21 12.14 -6.97
CA SER A 53 9.10 12.66 -7.80
C SER A 53 8.34 11.55 -8.53
N GLY A 54 9.03 10.52 -9.03
CA GLY A 54 8.40 9.44 -9.79
C GLY A 54 7.88 8.29 -8.91
N SER A 55 8.76 7.70 -8.10
CA SER A 55 8.41 6.51 -7.31
C SER A 55 7.63 6.89 -6.06
N VAL A 56 8.12 7.86 -5.27
CA VAL A 56 7.46 8.21 -4.00
C VAL A 56 6.13 8.93 -4.24
N PHE A 57 6.12 9.96 -5.09
CA PHE A 57 4.88 10.70 -5.37
C PHE A 57 3.92 9.93 -6.28
N GLY A 58 4.40 9.36 -7.39
CA GLY A 58 3.54 8.64 -8.34
C GLY A 58 2.93 7.37 -7.75
N TRP A 59 3.74 6.50 -7.14
CA TRP A 59 3.23 5.26 -6.55
C TRP A 59 2.65 5.46 -5.15
N GLY A 60 3.16 6.44 -4.39
CA GLY A 60 2.63 6.74 -3.06
C GLY A 60 1.16 7.18 -3.08
N VAL A 61 0.75 7.95 -4.08
CA VAL A 61 -0.68 8.31 -4.29
C VAL A 61 -1.52 7.06 -4.56
N GLY A 62 -1.02 6.11 -5.34
CA GLY A 62 -1.70 4.84 -5.59
C GLY A 62 -1.91 4.01 -4.32
N ILE A 63 -0.92 3.99 -3.42
CA ILE A 63 -1.04 3.35 -2.10
C ILE A 63 -2.05 4.05 -1.21
N VAL A 64 -2.05 5.37 -1.17
CA VAL A 64 -3.01 6.13 -0.35
C VAL A 64 -4.43 5.92 -0.87
N ALA A 65 -4.63 5.94 -2.20
CA ALA A 65 -5.92 5.61 -2.80
C ALA A 65 -6.37 4.17 -2.47
N HIS A 66 -5.46 3.20 -2.49
CA HIS A 66 -5.77 1.82 -2.13
C HIS A 66 -6.05 1.65 -0.63
N PHE A 67 -5.35 2.38 0.23
CA PHE A 67 -5.61 2.45 1.67
C PHE A 67 -7.03 2.96 1.93
N ILE A 68 -7.40 4.09 1.31
CA ILE A 68 -8.75 4.66 1.43
C ILE A 68 -9.79 3.67 0.88
N GLY A 69 -9.53 3.03 -0.26
CA GLY A 69 -10.41 1.99 -0.80
C GLY A 69 -10.64 0.81 0.16
N VAL A 70 -9.58 0.30 0.77
CA VAL A 70 -9.66 -0.86 1.67
C VAL A 70 -10.27 -0.50 3.03
N PHE A 71 -9.95 0.66 3.59
CA PHE A 71 -10.39 1.04 4.94
C PHE A 71 -11.68 1.87 4.97
N TYR A 72 -11.90 2.76 4.00
CA TYR A 72 -13.11 3.59 3.93
C TYR A 72 -14.20 2.97 3.05
N THR A 73 -13.87 2.43 1.86
CA THR A 73 -14.90 1.84 0.98
C THR A 73 -15.47 0.51 1.50
N SER A 74 -14.72 -0.22 2.33
CA SER A 74 -15.23 -1.46 2.94
C SER A 74 -16.15 -1.20 4.14
N SER A 75 -16.24 0.03 4.65
CA SER A 75 -17.08 0.37 5.80
C SER A 75 -18.53 0.71 5.41
N ASP A 76 -18.81 0.88 4.12
CA ASP A 76 -20.12 1.30 3.63
C ASP A 76 -20.66 0.27 2.63
N LYS A 77 -21.36 -0.73 3.19
CA LYS A 77 -22.44 -1.58 2.62
C LYS A 77 -22.63 -2.84 3.49
#